data_AF-A0A2S0L6E7-F1
#
_entry.id   AF-A0A2S0L6E7-F1
#
_cell.length_a   1.000
_cell.length_b   1.000
_cell.length_c   1.000
_cell.angle_alpha   90.00
_cell.angle_beta   90.00
_cell.angle_gamma   90.00
#
_symmetry.space_group_name_H-M   'P 1'
#
loop_
_entity.id
_entity.type
_entity.pdbx_description
1 polymer ?
#
loop_
_entity_poly.entity_id
_entity_poly.type
_entity_poly.pdbx_seq_one_letter_code
_entity_poly.pdbx_strand_id
1 'polypeptide(L)'
;MRRYLKMGIRERIVNTAIKYNGMPFQGGSHKTLIDEFNKNRPDGWAMTYSANFCAACASAVAYLCGVGTSYPCSANVGVIVSKAKQMGIWVENDAYIPSAGDWIIYAWQDSGRGDNTTGASHVGIVVSADSKYINVFEFNIHNNHSTGYRRIAVNGRFIRGFVVPNFQSYGWIQDNRGWWFKNKDGSYYKACWQKLDGAWYYFNSDGYAANGWQQIEGKWYYFNSSCKMQTGWAYLNNRWFCLDPKDGFMYVNGVHKIDGKSYYFDADGVMCTGWVKVKDEWQYFNSDGSRVDKGIVKGDAVYIIKDGALVTDDKVTVEADKGGAISVV
;
A
#
# COMPACT_ATOMS: atom_id res chain seq x y z
N MET A 1 4.94 -5.13 15.06
CA MET A 1 3.92 -6.16 14.74
C MET A 1 4.11 -6.61 13.29
N ARG A 2 4.32 -7.91 13.08
CA ARG A 2 4.67 -8.54 11.79
C ARG A 2 3.53 -8.37 10.76
N ARG A 3 3.80 -7.70 9.63
CA ARG A 3 2.88 -7.62 8.49
C ARG A 3 3.25 -8.68 7.45
N TYR A 4 2.35 -9.63 7.25
CA TYR A 4 2.41 -10.61 6.16
C TYR A 4 2.29 -9.88 4.80
N LEU A 5 3.35 -10.00 4.00
CA LEU A 5 3.43 -9.99 2.53
C LEU A 5 2.04 -10.04 1.82
N LYS A 6 1.50 -8.90 1.34
CA LYS A 6 0.16 -8.84 0.70
C LYS A 6 0.20 -9.11 -0.81
N MET A 7 0.17 -10.37 -1.24
CA MET A 7 -0.17 -10.80 -2.61
C MET A 7 -1.27 -9.95 -3.32
N GLY A 8 -1.12 -9.71 -4.63
CA GLY A 8 -2.06 -8.93 -5.45
C GLY A 8 -3.48 -9.50 -5.42
N ILE A 9 -4.51 -8.65 -5.54
CA ILE A 9 -5.87 -9.03 -5.11
C ILE A 9 -6.47 -10.23 -5.86
N ARG A 10 -6.34 -10.28 -7.18
CA ARG A 10 -6.82 -11.39 -8.02
C ARG A 10 -6.12 -12.70 -7.68
N GLU A 11 -4.80 -12.65 -7.54
CA GLU A 11 -4.00 -13.79 -7.12
C GLU A 11 -4.35 -14.22 -5.70
N ARG A 12 -4.65 -13.28 -4.79
CA ARG A 12 -5.09 -13.57 -3.43
C ARG A 12 -6.44 -14.29 -3.41
N ILE A 13 -7.38 -13.89 -4.25
CA ILE A 13 -8.68 -14.58 -4.40
C ILE A 13 -8.44 -16.03 -4.83
N VAL A 14 -7.69 -16.25 -5.90
CA VAL A 14 -7.38 -17.59 -6.41
C VAL A 14 -6.65 -18.43 -5.37
N ASN A 15 -5.54 -17.92 -4.82
CA ASN A 15 -4.72 -18.64 -3.84
C ASN A 15 -5.45 -18.89 -2.52
N THR A 16 -6.44 -18.09 -2.17
CA THR A 16 -7.30 -18.34 -1.01
C THR A 16 -8.32 -19.44 -1.31
N ALA A 17 -8.94 -19.43 -2.49
CA ALA A 17 -9.91 -20.44 -2.90
C ALA A 17 -9.26 -21.84 -2.99
N ILE A 18 -8.14 -21.97 -3.71
CA ILE A 18 -7.53 -23.28 -3.98
C ILE A 18 -6.92 -23.97 -2.74
N LYS A 19 -6.71 -23.25 -1.63
CA LYS A 19 -6.34 -23.87 -0.34
C LYS A 19 -7.37 -24.88 0.14
N TYR A 20 -8.61 -24.73 -0.31
CA TYR A 20 -9.70 -25.63 0.02
C TYR A 20 -9.82 -26.79 -0.96
N ASN A 21 -8.90 -26.98 -1.92
CA ASN A 21 -9.00 -28.03 -2.94
C ASN A 21 -9.07 -29.45 -2.35
N GLY A 22 -9.96 -30.27 -2.88
CA GLY A 22 -10.15 -31.66 -2.45
C GLY A 22 -10.82 -31.82 -1.08
N MET A 23 -11.35 -30.74 -0.48
CA MET A 23 -12.06 -30.83 0.79
C MET A 23 -13.45 -31.45 0.61
N PRO A 24 -13.78 -32.54 1.34
CA PRO A 24 -15.11 -33.13 1.30
C PRO A 24 -16.07 -32.33 2.19
N PHE A 25 -17.26 -32.00 1.71
CA PHE A 25 -18.25 -31.31 2.54
C PHE A 25 -18.92 -32.24 3.56
N GLN A 26 -18.84 -33.55 3.32
CA GLN A 26 -19.23 -34.56 4.30
C GLN A 26 -18.32 -34.47 5.53
N GLY A 27 -18.91 -34.25 6.72
CA GLY A 27 -18.17 -34.14 7.98
C GLY A 27 -17.88 -32.71 8.46
N GLY A 28 -18.23 -31.68 7.68
CA GLY A 28 -18.22 -30.27 8.16
C GLY A 28 -16.92 -29.50 7.91
N SER A 29 -16.08 -29.90 6.96
CA SER A 29 -14.86 -29.17 6.61
C SER A 29 -15.14 -27.75 6.06
N HIS A 30 -16.31 -27.55 5.46
CA HIS A 30 -16.79 -26.26 4.95
C HIS A 30 -17.23 -25.28 6.04
N LYS A 31 -17.38 -25.75 7.28
CA LYS A 31 -17.85 -24.93 8.40
C LYS A 31 -17.01 -23.67 8.56
N THR A 32 -15.70 -23.74 8.33
CA THR A 32 -14.80 -22.57 8.44
C THR A 32 -15.15 -21.46 7.45
N LEU A 33 -15.52 -21.80 6.22
CA LEU A 33 -15.99 -20.83 5.22
C LEU A 33 -17.38 -20.29 5.59
N ILE A 34 -18.26 -21.14 6.10
CA ILE A 34 -19.59 -20.72 6.55
C ILE A 34 -19.52 -19.83 7.79
N ASP A 35 -18.61 -20.10 8.71
CA ASP A 35 -18.32 -19.24 9.86
C ASP A 35 -17.86 -17.86 9.39
N GLU A 36 -16.95 -17.82 8.42
CA GLU A 36 -16.46 -16.56 7.87
C GLU A 36 -17.57 -15.77 7.15
N PHE A 37 -18.43 -16.45 6.39
CA PHE A 37 -19.62 -15.84 5.82
C PHE A 37 -20.55 -15.28 6.91
N ASN A 38 -20.82 -16.08 7.95
CA ASN A 38 -21.74 -15.75 9.05
C ASN A 38 -21.24 -14.63 9.96
N LYS A 39 -19.93 -14.35 10.01
CA LYS A 39 -19.39 -13.15 10.67
C LYS A 39 -19.88 -11.86 10.01
N ASN A 40 -20.07 -11.90 8.69
CA ASN A 40 -20.37 -10.71 7.89
C ASN A 40 -21.87 -10.56 7.56
N ARG A 41 -22.65 -11.65 7.60
CA ARG A 41 -24.13 -11.68 7.42
C ARG A 41 -24.64 -10.81 6.26
N PRO A 42 -24.14 -10.97 5.02
CA PRO A 42 -24.52 -10.11 3.89
C PRO A 42 -26.00 -10.15 3.51
N ASP A 43 -26.73 -11.18 3.94
CA ASP A 43 -28.17 -11.34 3.69
C ASP A 43 -29.02 -11.04 4.93
N GLY A 44 -28.42 -10.56 6.02
CA GLY A 44 -29.10 -10.24 7.28
C GLY A 44 -29.40 -11.43 8.19
N TRP A 45 -29.06 -12.64 7.78
CA TRP A 45 -29.24 -13.88 8.57
C TRP A 45 -27.99 -14.77 8.48
N ALA A 46 -27.87 -15.72 9.42
CA ALA A 46 -26.78 -16.68 9.46
C ALA A 46 -27.18 -18.00 8.78
N MET A 47 -26.30 -18.52 7.93
CA MET A 47 -26.48 -19.82 7.28
C MET A 47 -26.27 -20.99 8.24
N THR A 48 -27.04 -22.05 8.00
CA THR A 48 -26.84 -23.36 8.62
C THR A 48 -25.81 -24.19 7.85
N TYR A 49 -25.26 -25.22 8.47
CA TYR A 49 -24.24 -26.09 7.87
C TYR A 49 -24.80 -27.21 6.97
N SER A 50 -26.05 -27.12 6.53
CA SER A 50 -26.80 -28.24 5.90
C SER A 50 -27.26 -28.01 4.45
N ALA A 51 -26.93 -26.91 3.78
CA ALA A 51 -27.48 -26.52 2.47
C ALA A 51 -26.41 -26.13 1.42
N ASN A 52 -26.72 -26.20 0.11
CA ASN A 52 -25.82 -25.88 -1.00
C ASN A 52 -24.95 -24.61 -0.80
N PHE A 53 -23.64 -24.78 -0.60
CA PHE A 53 -22.75 -23.74 -0.05
C PHE A 53 -21.99 -22.88 -1.06
N CYS A 54 -22.15 -23.10 -2.37
CA CYS A 54 -21.26 -22.47 -3.36
C CYS A 54 -21.22 -20.94 -3.29
N ALA A 55 -22.37 -20.29 -3.16
CA ALA A 55 -22.51 -18.84 -3.01
C ALA A 55 -21.90 -18.33 -1.69
N ALA A 56 -22.16 -19.04 -0.60
CA ALA A 56 -21.64 -18.72 0.73
C ALA A 56 -20.11 -18.84 0.78
N CYS A 57 -19.55 -19.92 0.23
CA CYS A 57 -18.11 -20.15 0.15
C CYS A 57 -17.42 -19.13 -0.77
N ALA A 58 -18.00 -18.84 -1.94
CA ALA A 58 -17.52 -17.79 -2.84
C ALA A 58 -17.48 -16.42 -2.14
N SER A 59 -18.55 -16.08 -1.40
CA SER A 59 -18.63 -14.87 -0.59
C SER A 59 -17.63 -14.86 0.58
N ALA A 60 -17.44 -15.99 1.27
CA ALA A 60 -16.45 -16.15 2.32
C ALA A 60 -15.03 -15.91 1.80
N VAL A 61 -14.68 -16.41 0.62
CA VAL A 61 -13.39 -16.12 -0.02
C VAL A 61 -13.24 -14.62 -0.29
N ALA A 62 -14.30 -13.94 -0.75
CA ALA A 62 -14.26 -12.48 -0.92
C ALA A 62 -13.97 -11.75 0.41
N TYR A 63 -14.59 -12.17 1.51
CA TYR A 63 -14.32 -11.61 2.85
C TYR A 63 -12.90 -11.89 3.35
N LEU A 64 -12.41 -13.13 3.23
CA LEU A 64 -11.02 -13.49 3.57
C LEU A 64 -10.01 -12.67 2.78
N CYS A 65 -10.37 -12.30 1.55
CA CYS A 65 -9.55 -11.48 0.68
C CYS A 65 -9.77 -9.98 0.86
N GLY A 66 -10.59 -9.54 1.82
CA GLY A 66 -10.85 -8.11 2.08
C GLY A 66 -11.56 -7.39 0.92
N VAL A 67 -12.32 -8.11 0.09
CA VAL A 67 -13.08 -7.59 -1.06
C VAL A 67 -14.58 -7.85 -0.94
N GLY A 68 -15.07 -8.07 0.27
CA GLY A 68 -16.50 -8.31 0.53
C GLY A 68 -17.44 -7.16 0.11
N THR A 69 -16.90 -5.95 -0.10
CA THR A 69 -17.64 -4.80 -0.65
C THR A 69 -17.50 -4.65 -2.16
N SER A 70 -16.50 -5.29 -2.77
CA SER A 70 -16.26 -5.28 -4.22
C SER A 70 -16.91 -6.47 -4.93
N TYR A 71 -17.18 -7.55 -4.20
CA TYR A 71 -17.95 -8.71 -4.66
C TYR A 71 -19.36 -8.69 -4.04
N PRO A 72 -20.44 -8.95 -4.81
CA PRO A 72 -21.82 -8.96 -4.34
C PRO A 72 -22.12 -10.17 -3.44
N CYS A 73 -21.57 -10.20 -2.23
CA CYS A 73 -21.69 -11.32 -1.30
C CYS A 73 -23.16 -11.68 -0.99
N SER A 74 -23.47 -12.98 -1.03
CA SER A 74 -24.75 -13.57 -0.64
C SER A 74 -24.64 -15.09 -0.57
N ALA A 75 -25.54 -15.73 0.17
CA ALA A 75 -25.79 -17.16 0.17
C ALA A 75 -26.61 -17.64 -1.04
N ASN A 76 -27.16 -16.71 -1.84
CA ASN A 76 -28.03 -17.02 -2.97
C ASN A 76 -27.41 -16.54 -4.29
N VAL A 77 -27.18 -17.46 -5.23
CA VAL A 77 -26.55 -17.15 -6.53
C VAL A 77 -27.39 -16.15 -7.35
N GLY A 78 -28.71 -16.24 -7.32
CA GLY A 78 -29.59 -15.26 -7.98
C GLY A 78 -29.45 -13.86 -7.38
N VAL A 79 -29.31 -13.75 -6.05
CA VAL A 79 -29.06 -12.48 -5.37
C VAL A 79 -27.68 -11.92 -5.73
N ILE A 80 -26.64 -12.77 -5.84
CA ILE A 80 -25.31 -12.39 -6.34
C ILE A 80 -25.44 -11.74 -7.73
N VAL A 81 -26.16 -12.37 -8.66
CA VAL A 81 -26.37 -11.84 -10.02
C VAL A 81 -27.10 -10.50 -9.99
N SER A 82 -28.21 -10.39 -9.24
CA SER A 82 -28.98 -9.15 -9.13
C SER A 82 -28.15 -8.00 -8.58
N LYS A 83 -27.38 -8.25 -7.51
CA LYS A 83 -26.46 -7.25 -6.93
C LYS A 83 -25.32 -6.91 -7.92
N ALA A 84 -24.76 -7.88 -8.63
CA ALA A 84 -23.72 -7.65 -9.65
C ALA A 84 -24.20 -6.72 -10.78
N LYS A 85 -25.45 -6.91 -11.23
CA LYS A 85 -26.11 -6.02 -12.21
C LYS A 85 -26.24 -4.60 -11.68
N GLN A 86 -26.70 -4.43 -10.44
CA GLN A 86 -26.80 -3.11 -9.79
C GLN A 86 -25.44 -2.43 -9.61
N MET A 87 -24.40 -3.20 -9.35
CA MET A 87 -23.02 -2.72 -9.22
C MET A 87 -22.34 -2.43 -10.56
N GLY A 88 -22.97 -2.74 -11.71
CA GLY A 88 -22.37 -2.53 -13.03
C GLY A 88 -21.18 -3.45 -13.35
N ILE A 89 -21.09 -4.61 -12.69
CA ILE A 89 -19.97 -5.57 -12.80
C ILE A 89 -20.43 -6.94 -13.31
N TRP A 90 -21.62 -7.00 -13.90
CA TRP A 90 -22.19 -8.22 -14.49
C TRP A 90 -21.89 -8.29 -15.98
N VAL A 91 -21.38 -9.43 -16.44
CA VAL A 91 -21.20 -9.74 -17.86
C VAL A 91 -22.12 -10.90 -18.23
N GLU A 92 -23.16 -10.58 -19.00
CA GLU A 92 -24.12 -11.55 -19.57
C GLU A 92 -23.65 -11.98 -20.97
N ASN A 93 -22.51 -12.67 -21.03
CA ASN A 93 -21.91 -13.12 -22.29
C ASN A 93 -21.07 -14.39 -22.04
N ASP A 94 -21.46 -15.53 -22.60
CA ASP A 94 -20.74 -16.79 -22.40
C ASP A 94 -19.44 -16.92 -23.19
N ALA A 95 -19.25 -16.09 -24.22
CA ALA A 95 -18.03 -15.96 -25.00
C ALA A 95 -17.00 -15.00 -24.38
N TYR A 96 -17.34 -14.31 -23.28
CA TYR A 96 -16.39 -13.49 -22.54
C TYR A 96 -15.27 -14.34 -21.95
N ILE A 97 -14.02 -13.89 -22.10
CA ILE A 97 -12.85 -14.54 -21.50
C ILE A 97 -12.56 -13.84 -20.16
N PRO A 98 -12.89 -14.46 -19.02
CA PRO A 98 -12.69 -13.85 -17.71
C PRO A 98 -11.21 -13.84 -17.29
N SER A 99 -10.89 -13.00 -16.31
CA SER A 99 -9.59 -13.01 -15.67
C SER A 99 -9.59 -13.88 -14.41
N ALA A 100 -8.41 -14.36 -14.02
CA ALA A 100 -8.22 -15.00 -12.73
C ALA A 100 -8.76 -14.13 -11.59
N GLY A 101 -9.50 -14.73 -10.66
CA GLY A 101 -10.17 -14.04 -9.55
C GLY A 101 -11.50 -13.38 -9.89
N ASP A 102 -12.02 -13.52 -11.13
CA ASP A 102 -13.45 -13.28 -11.41
C ASP A 102 -14.29 -14.47 -10.92
N TRP A 103 -15.61 -14.29 -10.83
CA TRP A 103 -16.53 -15.37 -10.52
C TRP A 103 -17.34 -15.72 -11.76
N ILE A 104 -17.42 -17.01 -12.06
CA ILE A 104 -18.29 -17.55 -13.10
C ILE A 104 -19.59 -18.02 -12.46
N ILE A 105 -20.71 -17.65 -13.06
CA ILE A 105 -22.04 -18.10 -12.67
C ILE A 105 -22.50 -19.15 -13.66
N TYR A 106 -23.03 -20.25 -13.14
CA TYR A 106 -23.57 -21.33 -13.94
C TYR A 106 -25.08 -21.34 -13.97
N ALA A 107 -25.63 -21.91 -15.03
CA ALA A 107 -27.03 -22.29 -15.15
C ALA A 107 -27.11 -23.66 -15.82
N TRP A 108 -27.49 -24.69 -15.05
CA TRP A 108 -27.40 -26.09 -15.50
C TRP A 108 -28.33 -26.44 -16.67
N GLN A 109 -29.35 -25.63 -16.90
CA GLN A 109 -30.30 -25.80 -17.99
C GLN A 109 -29.79 -25.19 -19.31
N ASP A 110 -28.64 -24.53 -19.31
CA ASP A 110 -28.07 -23.96 -20.52
C ASP A 110 -27.72 -25.03 -21.56
N SER A 111 -28.15 -24.76 -22.79
CA SER A 111 -27.96 -25.63 -23.94
C SER A 111 -26.64 -25.37 -24.67
N GLY A 112 -25.92 -24.28 -24.33
CA GLY A 112 -24.70 -23.83 -25.01
C GLY A 112 -24.97 -23.24 -26.39
N ARG A 113 -26.15 -22.63 -26.57
CA ARG A 113 -26.54 -21.93 -27.80
C ARG A 113 -26.93 -20.50 -27.46
N GLY A 114 -25.99 -19.58 -27.66
CA GLY A 114 -26.16 -18.16 -27.36
C GLY A 114 -26.27 -17.88 -25.87
N ASP A 115 -26.27 -16.59 -25.53
CA ASP A 115 -26.22 -16.15 -24.13
C ASP A 115 -27.44 -16.63 -23.34
N ASN A 116 -27.18 -17.45 -22.33
CA ASN A 116 -28.24 -17.95 -21.48
C ASN A 116 -28.72 -16.88 -20.49
N THR A 117 -30.02 -16.63 -20.46
CA THR A 117 -30.65 -15.65 -19.55
C THR A 117 -31.41 -16.28 -18.38
N THR A 118 -31.48 -17.62 -18.31
CA THR A 118 -32.25 -18.40 -17.31
C THR A 118 -31.68 -18.30 -15.88
N GLY A 119 -32.28 -19.03 -14.92
CA GLY A 119 -31.94 -18.95 -13.50
C GLY A 119 -30.49 -19.33 -13.17
N ALA A 120 -29.89 -18.59 -12.25
CA ALA A 120 -28.54 -18.84 -11.76
C ALA A 120 -28.52 -20.01 -10.76
N SER A 121 -27.69 -21.01 -11.02
CA SER A 121 -27.70 -22.30 -10.31
C SER A 121 -26.47 -22.53 -9.42
N HIS A 122 -25.30 -22.05 -9.84
CA HIS A 122 -24.03 -22.30 -9.14
C HIS A 122 -23.03 -21.18 -9.39
N VAL A 123 -21.98 -21.12 -8.57
CA VAL A 123 -20.90 -20.15 -8.71
C VAL A 123 -19.55 -20.80 -8.42
N GLY A 124 -18.56 -20.47 -9.25
CA GLY A 124 -17.16 -20.82 -9.06
C GLY A 124 -16.24 -19.61 -9.18
N ILE A 125 -14.97 -19.78 -8.83
CA ILE A 125 -13.93 -18.77 -8.98
C ILE A 125 -13.04 -19.14 -10.15
N VAL A 126 -12.84 -18.20 -11.08
CA VAL A 126 -11.95 -18.37 -12.23
C VAL A 126 -10.50 -18.42 -11.72
N VAL A 127 -9.82 -19.51 -12.03
CA VAL A 127 -8.40 -19.73 -11.68
C VAL A 127 -7.51 -19.23 -12.83
N SER A 128 -7.89 -19.56 -14.06
CA SER A 128 -7.25 -19.08 -15.29
C SER A 128 -8.21 -19.24 -16.47
N ALA A 129 -7.99 -18.50 -17.54
CA ALA A 129 -8.72 -18.66 -18.79
C ALA A 129 -7.81 -18.35 -19.99
N ASP A 130 -8.10 -19.00 -21.11
CA ASP A 130 -7.56 -18.69 -22.43
C ASP A 130 -8.73 -18.56 -23.44
N SER A 131 -8.42 -18.41 -24.73
CA SER A 131 -9.45 -18.25 -25.77
C SER A 131 -10.35 -19.47 -25.98
N LYS A 132 -10.02 -20.62 -25.41
CA LYS A 132 -10.75 -21.88 -25.59
C LYS A 132 -11.36 -22.37 -24.29
N TYR A 133 -10.68 -22.21 -23.16
CA TYR A 133 -11.05 -22.82 -21.89
C TYR A 133 -10.96 -21.88 -20.71
N ILE A 134 -11.86 -22.10 -19.75
CA ILE A 134 -11.86 -21.48 -18.43
C ILE A 134 -11.63 -22.59 -17.41
N ASN A 135 -10.61 -22.42 -16.57
CA ASN A 135 -10.36 -23.29 -15.42
C ASN A 135 -10.96 -22.64 -14.19
N VAL A 136 -11.85 -23.36 -13.51
CA VAL A 136 -12.68 -22.85 -12.43
C VAL A 136 -12.44 -23.69 -11.20
N PHE A 137 -12.29 -23.04 -10.05
CA PHE A 137 -12.37 -23.67 -8.75
C PHE A 137 -13.82 -23.62 -8.26
N GLU A 138 -14.40 -24.79 -8.01
CA GLU A 138 -15.77 -24.95 -7.54
C GLU A 138 -15.80 -25.41 -6.08
N PHE A 139 -16.77 -24.88 -5.35
CA PHE A 139 -17.03 -25.24 -3.96
C PHE A 139 -18.05 -26.38 -3.84
N ASN A 140 -18.48 -26.99 -4.94
CA ASN A 140 -19.35 -28.17 -4.94
C ASN A 140 -19.28 -28.84 -6.30
N ILE A 141 -18.31 -29.74 -6.48
CA ILE A 141 -18.10 -30.49 -7.72
C ILE A 141 -18.65 -31.91 -7.58
N HIS A 142 -19.34 -32.38 -8.63
CA HIS A 142 -19.91 -33.73 -8.75
C HIS A 142 -20.92 -34.12 -7.65
N ASN A 143 -21.40 -35.36 -7.67
CA ASN A 143 -22.34 -35.91 -6.68
C ASN A 143 -21.70 -36.15 -5.31
N ASN A 144 -20.37 -36.01 -5.20
CA ASN A 144 -19.62 -36.29 -3.98
C ASN A 144 -19.53 -35.09 -3.04
N HIS A 145 -20.08 -33.93 -3.44
CA HIS A 145 -20.07 -32.71 -2.64
C HIS A 145 -18.67 -32.38 -2.10
N SER A 146 -17.67 -32.27 -2.98
CA SER A 146 -16.31 -31.82 -2.63
C SER A 146 -15.99 -30.51 -3.32
N THR A 147 -14.94 -29.81 -2.88
CA THR A 147 -14.34 -28.76 -3.70
C THR A 147 -13.49 -29.38 -4.80
N GLY A 148 -13.25 -28.67 -5.89
CA GLY A 148 -12.34 -29.13 -6.94
C GLY A 148 -12.31 -28.23 -8.16
N TYR A 149 -11.61 -28.69 -9.19
CA TYR A 149 -11.45 -27.96 -10.44
C TYR A 149 -12.42 -28.45 -11.51
N ARG A 150 -13.07 -27.51 -12.20
CA ARG A 150 -13.80 -27.77 -13.44
C ARG A 150 -13.10 -27.02 -14.57
N ARG A 151 -12.99 -27.68 -15.72
CA ARG A 151 -12.61 -27.03 -16.99
C ARG A 151 -13.86 -26.93 -17.86
N ILE A 152 -14.17 -25.73 -18.32
CA ILE A 152 -15.33 -25.44 -19.19
C ILE A 152 -14.85 -24.75 -20.47
N ALA A 153 -15.51 -25.00 -21.59
CA ALA A 153 -15.22 -24.31 -22.84
C ALA A 153 -15.77 -22.87 -22.79
N VAL A 154 -15.02 -21.91 -23.32
CA VAL A 154 -15.54 -20.56 -23.61
C VAL A 154 -16.68 -20.70 -24.61
N ASN A 155 -17.76 -19.93 -24.43
CA ASN A 155 -19.01 -20.05 -25.22
C ASN A 155 -19.58 -21.48 -25.18
N GLY A 156 -19.39 -22.15 -24.04
CA GLY A 156 -19.80 -23.52 -23.81
C GLY A 156 -21.04 -23.61 -22.93
N ARG A 157 -21.57 -24.84 -22.83
CA ARG A 157 -22.75 -25.12 -22.00
C ARG A 157 -22.52 -24.78 -20.53
N PHE A 158 -23.59 -24.36 -19.88
CA PHE A 158 -23.74 -24.09 -18.45
C PHE A 158 -23.28 -22.71 -18.00
N ILE A 159 -22.79 -21.85 -18.89
CA ILE A 159 -22.36 -20.50 -18.51
C ILE A 159 -23.58 -19.58 -18.48
N ARG A 160 -23.83 -18.95 -17.32
CA ARG A 160 -24.85 -17.91 -17.18
C ARG A 160 -24.26 -16.52 -17.38
N GLY A 161 -23.00 -16.34 -17.04
CA GLY A 161 -22.30 -15.07 -17.10
C GLY A 161 -21.24 -14.96 -16.00
N PHE A 162 -20.71 -13.76 -15.84
CA PHE A 162 -19.57 -13.51 -14.97
C PHE A 162 -19.83 -12.32 -14.05
N VAL A 163 -19.41 -12.44 -12.80
CA VAL A 163 -19.20 -11.30 -11.92
C VAL A 163 -17.74 -10.90 -12.08
N VAL A 164 -17.52 -9.69 -12.61
CA VAL A 164 -16.19 -9.15 -12.93
C VAL A 164 -15.96 -7.90 -12.09
N PRO A 165 -15.63 -8.03 -10.79
CA PRO A 165 -15.35 -6.88 -9.95
C PRO A 165 -14.26 -6.00 -10.56
N ASN A 166 -14.47 -4.69 -10.51
CA ASN A 166 -13.47 -3.71 -10.94
C ASN A 166 -12.35 -3.62 -9.89
N PHE A 167 -11.50 -4.63 -9.85
CA PHE A 167 -10.23 -4.55 -9.16
C PHE A 167 -9.35 -3.59 -9.94
N GLN A 168 -8.90 -2.51 -9.27
CA GLN A 168 -8.03 -1.50 -9.85
C GLN A 168 -6.89 -2.15 -10.65
N SER A 169 -6.91 -1.95 -11.98
CA SER A 169 -6.01 -2.61 -12.95
C SER A 169 -4.83 -1.75 -13.39
N TYR A 170 -4.85 -0.47 -13.02
CA TYR A 170 -3.83 0.56 -13.22
C TYR A 170 -3.84 1.54 -12.01
N GLY A 171 -2.79 2.31 -11.84
CA GLY A 171 -2.53 3.15 -10.67
C GLY A 171 -1.67 2.42 -9.63
N TRP A 172 -1.83 2.82 -8.37
CA TRP A 172 -1.11 2.21 -7.25
C TRP A 172 -1.60 0.78 -6.98
N ILE A 173 -0.68 -0.17 -7.05
CA ILE A 173 -0.93 -1.58 -6.76
C ILE A 173 0.02 -1.99 -5.63
N GLN A 174 -0.48 -2.76 -4.67
CA GLN A 174 0.33 -3.31 -3.59
C GLN A 174 0.41 -4.83 -3.74
N ASP A 175 1.63 -5.35 -3.68
CA ASP A 175 1.87 -6.78 -3.52
C ASP A 175 2.68 -7.07 -2.24
N ASN A 176 3.29 -8.25 -2.17
CA ASN A 176 4.11 -8.66 -1.05
C ASN A 176 5.44 -7.91 -0.93
N ARG A 177 6.02 -7.44 -2.03
CA ARG A 177 7.31 -6.75 -2.08
C ARG A 177 7.15 -5.26 -1.79
N GLY A 178 6.04 -4.67 -2.18
CA GLY A 178 5.77 -3.27 -1.88
C GLY A 178 4.65 -2.66 -2.71
N TRP A 179 4.67 -1.34 -2.81
CA TRP A 179 3.81 -0.59 -3.71
C TRP A 179 4.51 -0.45 -5.06
N TRP A 180 3.79 -0.59 -6.16
CA TRP A 180 4.24 -0.26 -7.50
C TRP A 180 3.13 0.49 -8.23
N PHE A 181 3.47 1.12 -9.35
CA PHE A 181 2.50 1.90 -10.12
C PHE A 181 2.39 1.37 -11.54
N LYS A 182 1.19 0.94 -11.92
CA LYS A 182 0.89 0.45 -13.26
C LYS A 182 0.22 1.55 -14.07
N ASN A 183 0.82 1.93 -15.19
CA ASN A 183 0.22 2.86 -16.13
C ASN A 183 -1.00 2.24 -16.84
N LYS A 184 -1.84 3.09 -17.44
CA LYS A 184 -3.04 2.65 -18.17
C LYS A 184 -2.72 1.73 -19.35
N ASP A 185 -1.55 1.90 -19.96
CA ASP A 185 -1.03 1.06 -21.05
C ASP A 185 -0.46 -0.28 -20.56
N GLY A 186 -0.45 -0.52 -19.24
CA GLY A 186 0.08 -1.72 -18.62
C GLY A 186 1.57 -1.67 -18.27
N SER A 187 2.30 -0.63 -18.68
CA SER A 187 3.69 -0.39 -18.29
C SER A 187 3.81 0.01 -16.81
N TYR A 188 5.03 0.06 -16.27
CA TYR A 188 5.30 0.45 -14.89
C TYR A 188 6.69 1.08 -14.77
N TYR A 189 6.87 1.93 -13.77
CA TYR A 189 8.11 2.68 -13.55
C TYR A 189 9.21 1.80 -12.93
N LYS A 190 10.47 2.02 -13.31
CA LYS A 190 11.65 1.31 -12.78
C LYS A 190 12.87 2.22 -12.76
N ALA A 191 13.66 2.11 -11.69
CA ALA A 191 14.90 2.84 -11.47
C ALA A 191 14.78 4.35 -11.78
N CYS A 192 13.66 4.97 -11.41
CA CYS A 192 13.35 6.33 -11.82
C CYS A 192 12.54 7.10 -10.77
N TRP A 193 12.73 8.42 -10.80
CA TRP A 193 11.86 9.37 -10.12
C TRP A 193 10.58 9.59 -10.92
N GLN A 194 9.46 9.75 -10.22
CA GLN A 194 8.19 10.09 -10.86
C GLN A 194 7.36 10.98 -9.94
N LYS A 195 6.77 12.03 -10.53
CA LYS A 195 5.77 12.86 -9.87
C LYS A 195 4.38 12.34 -10.20
N LEU A 196 3.62 11.97 -9.16
CA LEU A 196 2.25 11.46 -9.26
C LEU A 196 1.39 12.22 -8.26
N ASP A 197 0.25 12.76 -8.71
CA ASP A 197 -0.71 13.50 -7.87
C ASP A 197 -0.04 14.57 -6.97
N GLY A 198 0.91 15.31 -7.55
CA GLY A 198 1.63 16.39 -6.87
C GLY A 198 2.78 15.95 -5.95
N ALA A 199 2.96 14.66 -5.69
CA ALA A 199 4.04 14.14 -4.85
C ALA A 199 5.11 13.40 -5.65
N TRP A 200 6.36 13.42 -5.16
CA TRP A 200 7.47 12.67 -5.74
C TRP A 200 7.60 11.28 -5.13
N TYR A 201 7.92 10.32 -5.98
CA TYR A 201 8.19 8.93 -5.65
C TYR A 201 9.46 8.50 -6.39
N TYR A 202 10.17 7.53 -5.82
CA TYR A 202 11.25 6.83 -6.52
C TYR A 202 10.89 5.36 -6.64
N PHE A 203 10.99 4.80 -7.84
CA PHE A 203 10.79 3.38 -8.09
C PHE A 203 12.14 2.70 -8.25
N ASN A 204 12.40 1.63 -7.50
CA ASN A 204 13.63 0.87 -7.58
C ASN A 204 13.73 0.07 -8.90
N SER A 205 14.82 -0.67 -9.11
CA SER A 205 15.07 -1.47 -10.32
C SER A 205 13.99 -2.52 -10.60
N ASP A 206 13.31 -3.01 -9.56
CA ASP A 206 12.23 -3.99 -9.68
C ASP A 206 10.86 -3.33 -9.93
N GLY A 207 10.78 -2.00 -9.81
CA GLY A 207 9.59 -1.20 -10.04
C GLY A 207 8.73 -0.92 -8.81
N TYR A 208 9.29 -1.14 -7.61
CA TYR A 208 8.62 -0.83 -6.34
C TYR A 208 9.01 0.55 -5.83
N ALA A 209 8.01 1.28 -5.32
CA ALA A 209 8.18 2.58 -4.72
C ALA A 209 8.98 2.50 -3.41
N ALA A 210 9.91 3.43 -3.28
CA ALA A 210 10.74 3.64 -2.12
C ALA A 210 9.93 3.95 -0.85
N ASN A 211 10.41 3.46 0.29
CA ASN A 211 9.86 3.72 1.61
C ASN A 211 11.00 3.93 2.61
N GLY A 212 10.83 4.84 3.57
CA GLY A 212 11.84 5.16 4.57
C GLY A 212 13.06 5.86 3.97
N TRP A 213 14.20 5.72 4.64
CA TRP A 213 15.48 6.26 4.18
C TRP A 213 16.01 5.46 2.97
N GLN A 214 16.37 6.17 1.91
CA GLN A 214 16.96 5.59 0.70
C GLN A 214 18.14 6.43 0.22
N GLN A 215 19.21 5.77 -0.16
CA GLN A 215 20.32 6.43 -0.84
C GLN A 215 20.15 6.26 -2.35
N ILE A 216 19.97 7.38 -3.05
CA ILE A 216 19.72 7.43 -4.50
C ILE A 216 20.77 8.37 -5.09
N GLU A 217 21.57 7.85 -6.04
CA GLU A 217 22.63 8.63 -6.70
C GLU A 217 23.58 9.34 -5.70
N GLY A 218 23.92 8.64 -4.61
CA GLY A 218 24.82 9.13 -3.57
C GLY A 218 24.20 10.09 -2.55
N LYS A 219 22.93 10.49 -2.72
CA LYS A 219 22.20 11.37 -1.79
C LYS A 219 21.15 10.60 -1.00
N TRP A 220 20.93 10.99 0.26
CA TRP A 220 19.89 10.41 1.10
C TRP A 220 18.56 11.13 0.93
N TYR A 221 17.48 10.35 0.84
CA TYR A 221 16.11 10.82 0.75
C TYR A 221 15.26 10.07 1.77
N TYR A 222 14.17 10.70 2.22
CA TYR A 222 13.21 10.03 3.10
C TYR A 222 11.83 9.96 2.44
N PHE A 223 11.25 8.77 2.43
CA PHE A 223 9.90 8.51 1.94
C PHE A 223 9.00 8.10 3.10
N ASN A 224 7.83 8.72 3.22
CA ASN A 224 6.89 8.39 4.30
C ASN A 224 6.21 7.03 4.09
N SER A 225 5.32 6.65 5.01
CA SER A 225 4.57 5.38 4.95
C SER A 225 3.68 5.22 3.71
N SER A 226 3.32 6.33 3.05
CA SER A 226 2.61 6.37 1.76
C SER A 226 3.56 6.48 0.56
N CYS A 227 4.85 6.21 0.76
CA CYS A 227 5.92 6.26 -0.24
C CYS A 227 6.19 7.65 -0.85
N LYS A 228 5.65 8.72 -0.27
CA LYS A 228 5.89 10.09 -0.76
C LYS A 228 7.23 10.61 -0.25
N MET A 229 8.06 11.12 -1.14
CA MET A 229 9.29 11.84 -0.78
C MET A 229 8.94 13.00 0.15
N GLN A 230 9.67 13.15 1.25
CA GLN A 230 9.53 14.26 2.18
C GLN A 230 10.54 15.36 1.85
N THR A 231 10.21 16.59 2.22
CA THR A 231 11.08 17.76 2.13
C THR A 231 10.98 18.58 3.42
N GLY A 232 11.93 19.47 3.67
CA GLY A 232 11.96 20.30 4.87
C GLY A 232 12.36 19.54 6.14
N TRP A 233 11.98 20.11 7.29
CA TRP A 233 12.30 19.57 8.61
C TRP A 233 11.56 18.27 8.90
N ALA A 234 12.29 17.26 9.36
CA ALA A 234 11.75 15.95 9.73
C ALA A 234 12.24 15.55 11.12
N TYR A 235 11.30 15.29 12.04
CA TYR A 235 11.60 14.73 13.36
C TYR A 235 11.37 13.22 13.35
N LEU A 236 12.45 12.45 13.37
CA LEU A 236 12.43 11.00 13.21
C LEU A 236 13.31 10.34 14.27
N ASN A 237 12.78 9.34 14.97
CA ASN A 237 13.52 8.59 16.01
C ASN A 237 14.21 9.51 17.03
N ASN A 238 13.48 10.52 17.52
CA ASN A 238 13.97 11.49 18.50
C ASN A 238 15.16 12.35 18.03
N ARG A 239 15.29 12.55 16.72
CA ARG A 239 16.35 13.32 16.08
C ARG A 239 15.76 14.23 14.99
N TRP A 240 16.34 15.41 14.82
CA TRP A 240 15.97 16.35 13.75
C TRP A 240 16.86 16.14 12.54
N PHE A 241 16.23 16.08 11.37
CA PHE A 241 16.87 16.08 10.06
C PHE A 241 16.27 17.24 9.24
N CYS A 242 16.98 17.70 8.22
CA CYS A 242 16.41 18.60 7.24
C CYS A 242 16.70 18.09 5.84
N LEU A 243 15.63 17.97 5.05
CA LEU A 243 15.64 17.56 3.65
C LEU A 243 15.49 18.83 2.81
N ASP A 244 16.26 18.93 1.73
CA ASP A 244 16.23 20.08 0.84
C ASP A 244 14.78 20.38 0.39
N PRO A 245 14.26 21.60 0.60
CA PRO A 245 12.87 21.93 0.28
C PRO A 245 12.48 21.74 -1.19
N LYS A 246 13.45 21.81 -2.10
CA LYS A 246 13.25 21.76 -3.55
C LYS A 246 13.45 20.35 -4.09
N ASP A 247 14.58 19.75 -3.75
CA ASP A 247 15.07 18.51 -4.35
C ASP A 247 14.99 17.31 -3.40
N GLY A 248 14.73 17.51 -2.09
CA GLY A 248 14.43 16.47 -1.11
C GLY A 248 15.61 15.66 -0.56
N PHE A 249 16.84 15.98 -0.96
CA PHE A 249 18.02 15.31 -0.41
C PHE A 249 18.34 15.81 1.01
N MET A 250 18.83 14.93 1.88
CA MET A 250 19.21 15.26 3.25
C MET A 250 20.46 16.14 3.31
N TYR A 251 20.41 17.22 4.10
CA TYR A 251 21.60 17.99 4.45
C TYR A 251 22.48 17.18 5.42
N VAL A 252 23.78 17.14 5.14
CA VAL A 252 24.80 16.43 5.94
C VAL A 252 26.08 17.25 6.00
N ASN A 253 26.95 16.90 6.95
CA ASN A 253 28.35 17.34 7.01
C ASN A 253 28.57 18.85 6.83
N GLY A 254 27.92 19.67 7.65
CA GLY A 254 28.25 21.10 7.65
C GLY A 254 27.12 22.03 8.05
N VAL A 255 27.42 23.32 7.90
CA VAL A 255 26.51 24.42 8.18
C VAL A 255 25.69 24.73 6.92
N HIS A 256 24.37 24.68 7.04
CA HIS A 256 23.42 24.97 5.96
C HIS A 256 22.48 26.10 6.39
N LYS A 257 22.18 27.02 5.46
CA LYS A 257 21.26 28.13 5.70
C LYS A 257 19.84 27.73 5.27
N ILE A 258 18.94 27.66 6.24
CA ILE A 258 17.55 27.24 6.05
C ILE A 258 16.66 28.35 6.63
N ASP A 259 15.76 28.90 5.82
CA ASP A 259 14.84 30.00 6.20
C ASP A 259 15.53 31.17 6.92
N GLY A 260 16.72 31.54 6.45
CA GLY A 260 17.49 32.68 6.97
C GLY A 260 18.39 32.36 8.16
N LYS A 261 18.27 31.19 8.79
CA LYS A 261 19.09 30.75 9.93
C LYS A 261 20.10 29.68 9.52
N SER A 262 21.23 29.61 10.21
CA SER A 262 22.28 28.60 9.96
C SER A 262 22.15 27.42 10.93
N TYR A 263 22.26 26.20 10.43
CA TYR A 263 22.15 24.95 11.21
C TYR A 263 23.29 24.01 10.84
N TYR A 264 23.82 23.25 11.79
CA TYR A 264 24.81 22.22 11.51
C TYR A 264 24.18 20.83 11.52
N PHE A 265 24.50 20.03 10.50
CA PHE A 265 24.14 18.61 10.42
C PHE A 265 25.40 17.75 10.39
N ASP A 266 25.41 16.67 11.16
CA ASP A 266 26.51 15.71 11.19
C ASP A 266 26.54 14.80 9.94
N ALA A 267 27.40 13.77 9.96
CA ALA A 267 27.55 12.83 8.87
C ALA A 267 26.32 11.94 8.64
N ASP A 268 25.51 11.74 9.68
CA ASP A 268 24.25 11.00 9.62
C ASP A 268 23.05 11.93 9.30
N GLY A 269 23.30 13.23 9.10
CA GLY A 269 22.28 14.24 8.83
C GLY A 269 21.49 14.68 10.06
N VAL A 270 21.96 14.36 11.26
CA VAL A 270 21.32 14.78 12.51
C VAL A 270 21.70 16.21 12.80
N MET A 271 20.71 17.05 13.08
CA MET A 271 20.91 18.43 13.50
C MET A 271 21.63 18.47 14.85
N CYS A 272 22.75 19.18 14.92
CA CYS A 272 23.50 19.36 16.16
C CYS A 272 23.04 20.61 16.93
N THR A 273 23.19 20.56 18.24
CA THR A 273 23.03 21.68 19.16
C THR A 273 24.27 21.79 20.06
N GLY A 274 24.45 22.93 20.72
CA GLY A 274 25.61 23.21 21.55
C GLY A 274 26.86 23.54 20.73
N TRP A 275 28.02 23.23 21.31
CA TRP A 275 29.33 23.49 20.70
C TRP A 275 29.66 22.45 19.63
N VAL A 276 29.98 22.93 18.43
CA VAL A 276 30.42 22.10 17.31
C VAL A 276 31.70 22.70 16.74
N LYS A 277 32.73 21.86 16.54
CA LYS A 277 33.96 22.28 15.87
C LYS A 277 33.79 22.13 14.36
N VAL A 278 33.73 23.25 13.65
CA VAL A 278 33.58 23.31 12.20
C VAL A 278 34.93 23.69 11.60
N LYS A 279 35.61 22.71 10.99
CA LYS A 279 37.03 22.82 10.61
C LYS A 279 37.89 23.15 11.84
N ASP A 280 38.49 24.33 11.90
CA ASP A 280 39.36 24.76 13.00
C ASP A 280 38.68 25.75 13.97
N GLU A 281 37.41 26.09 13.74
CA GLU A 281 36.68 27.08 14.53
C GLU A 281 35.55 26.42 15.35
N TRP A 282 35.38 26.88 16.59
CA TRP A 282 34.23 26.50 17.40
C TRP A 282 33.04 27.39 17.10
N GLN A 283 31.89 26.77 16.82
CA GLN A 283 30.61 27.45 16.61
C GLN A 283 29.60 26.94 17.63
N TYR A 284 28.65 27.80 18.03
CA TYR A 284 27.60 27.44 18.99
C TYR A 284 26.22 27.45 18.33
N PHE A 285 25.46 26.38 18.55
CA PHE A 285 24.11 26.19 18.06
C PHE A 285 23.14 26.14 19.25
N ASN A 286 22.07 26.94 19.19
CA ASN A 286 21.05 27.00 20.22
C ASN A 286 20.28 25.68 20.34
N SER A 287 19.42 25.55 21.36
CA SER A 287 18.57 24.36 21.53
C SER A 287 17.59 24.14 20.38
N ASP A 288 17.22 25.20 19.64
CA ASP A 288 16.44 25.12 18.40
C ASP A 288 17.29 24.77 17.17
N GLY A 289 18.59 24.55 17.35
CA GLY A 289 19.58 24.27 16.31
C GLY A 289 20.14 25.48 15.58
N SER A 290 19.63 26.69 15.82
CA SER A 290 20.12 27.89 15.12
C SER A 290 21.50 28.31 15.61
N ARG A 291 22.41 28.65 14.68
CA ARG A 291 23.74 29.15 15.00
C ARG A 291 23.67 30.54 15.62
N VAL A 292 24.46 30.78 16.64
CA VAL A 292 24.74 32.12 17.16
C VAL A 292 25.78 32.77 16.25
N ASP A 293 25.41 33.83 15.53
CA ASP A 293 26.34 34.55 14.65
C ASP A 293 27.11 35.67 15.38
N LYS A 294 26.54 36.24 16.44
CA LYS A 294 27.22 37.20 17.31
C LYS A 294 26.61 37.22 18.70
N GLY A 295 27.41 37.52 19.72
CA GLY A 295 26.93 37.73 21.08
C GLY A 295 27.67 36.89 22.12
N ILE A 296 26.97 36.57 23.21
CA ILE A 296 27.54 35.88 24.38
C ILE A 296 26.82 34.55 24.59
N VAL A 297 27.60 33.48 24.75
CA VAL A 297 27.13 32.16 25.17
C VAL A 297 27.60 31.91 26.59
N LYS A 298 26.68 31.52 27.50
CA LYS A 298 26.97 31.27 28.91
C LYS A 298 26.83 29.78 29.24
N GLY A 299 27.82 29.23 29.92
CA GLY A 299 27.81 27.90 30.55
C GLY A 299 28.63 27.96 31.83
N ASP A 300 29.55 27.02 32.03
CA ASP A 300 30.54 27.09 33.12
C ASP A 300 31.52 28.28 32.96
N ALA A 301 31.60 28.84 31.75
CA ALA A 301 32.31 30.05 31.42
C ALA A 301 31.45 30.95 30.49
N VAL A 302 31.94 32.17 30.26
CA VAL A 302 31.33 33.12 29.32
C VAL A 302 32.16 33.12 28.04
N TYR A 303 31.51 32.84 26.92
CA TYR A 303 32.12 32.76 25.60
C TYR A 303 31.60 33.86 24.69
N ILE A 304 32.49 34.50 23.95
CA ILE A 304 32.15 35.57 23.01
C ILE A 304 32.18 35.00 21.60
N ILE A 305 31.10 35.24 20.86
CA ILE A 305 30.93 34.84 19.47
C ILE A 305 30.92 36.08 18.57
N LYS A 306 31.69 36.03 17.50
CA LYS A 306 31.74 37.05 16.43
C LYS A 306 31.80 36.33 15.08
N ASP A 307 31.00 36.79 14.13
CA ASP A 307 30.88 36.23 12.78
C ASP A 307 30.66 34.69 12.74
N GLY A 308 29.97 34.16 13.75
CA GLY A 308 29.61 32.75 13.89
C GLY A 308 30.68 31.85 14.53
N ALA A 309 31.80 32.42 14.98
CA ALA A 309 32.91 31.68 15.59
C ALA A 309 33.24 32.18 17.01
N LEU A 310 33.77 31.28 17.84
CA LEU A 310 34.34 31.59 19.13
C LEU A 310 35.57 32.50 18.97
N VAL A 311 35.58 33.61 19.70
CA VAL A 311 36.76 34.48 19.77
C VAL A 311 37.79 33.86 20.72
N THR A 312 38.98 33.54 20.20
CA THR A 312 40.11 33.06 21.02
C THR A 312 41.20 34.11 21.23
N ASP A 313 41.39 35.03 20.28
CA ASP A 313 42.52 35.99 20.28
C ASP A 313 42.16 37.33 19.58
N ASP A 314 41.02 37.92 19.90
CA ASP A 314 40.59 39.22 19.34
C ASP A 314 40.28 40.25 20.45
N LYS A 315 40.39 41.54 20.13
CA LYS A 315 39.88 42.62 20.98
C LYS A 315 38.39 42.79 20.68
N VAL A 316 37.55 42.57 21.69
CA VAL A 316 36.10 42.70 21.55
C VAL A 316 35.60 43.93 22.31
N THR A 317 34.75 44.73 21.67
CA THR A 317 34.05 45.83 22.32
C THR A 317 32.75 45.30 22.91
N VAL A 318 32.54 45.58 24.20
CA VAL A 318 31.29 45.28 24.91
C VAL A 318 30.66 46.55 25.43
N GLU A 319 29.35 46.62 25.37
CA GLU A 319 28.56 47.73 25.92
C GLU A 319 27.63 47.21 27.01
N ALA A 320 27.37 48.03 28.02
CA ALA A 320 26.39 47.74 29.07
C ALA A 320 25.24 48.74 28.99
N ASP A 321 24.00 48.26 29.00
CA ASP A 321 22.83 49.13 29.05
C ASP A 321 22.64 49.74 30.47
N LYS A 322 21.66 50.66 30.59
CA LYS A 322 21.33 51.30 31.88
C LYS A 322 20.87 50.31 32.97
N GLY A 323 20.49 49.08 32.60
CA GLY A 323 20.13 47.98 33.48
C GLY A 323 21.29 47.02 33.79
N GLY A 324 22.48 47.27 33.24
CA GLY A 324 23.67 46.43 33.43
C GLY A 324 23.74 45.21 32.51
N ALA A 325 22.88 45.11 31.49
CA ALA A 325 22.95 44.02 30.52
C ALA A 325 24.09 44.26 29.53
N ILE A 326 24.98 43.27 29.37
CA ILE A 326 26.16 43.36 28.50
C ILE A 326 25.83 42.80 27.11
N SER A 327 26.14 43.56 26.06
CA SER A 327 26.11 43.14 24.66
C SER A 327 27.51 43.21 24.03
N VAL A 328 27.72 42.40 22.99
CA VAL A 328 28.90 42.50 22.11
C VAL A 328 28.48 43.36 20.93
N VAL A 329 29.25 44.42 20.67
CA VAL A 329 28.94 45.46 19.65
C VAL A 329 29.29 44.97 18.25
#